data_AF-A0A0G0S8X7-F1
#
_entry.id   AF-A0A0G0S8X7-F1
#
_cell.length_a   1.000
_cell.length_b   1.000
_cell.length_c   1.000
_cell.angle_alpha   90.00
_cell.angle_beta   90.00
_cell.angle_gamma   90.00
#
_symmetry.space_group_name_H-M   'P 1'
#
loop_
_entity.id
_entity.type
_entity.pdbx_description
1 polymer ?
#
loop_
_entity_poly.entity_id
_entity_poly.type
_entity_poly.pdbx_seq_one_letter_code
_entity_poly.pdbx_strand_id
1 'polypeptide(L)'
;MKISDEGLHIVEEKKKSKKKKNENDKIWSRIALVSEIGFVIAIPIAGGAIFGAYLDRKFGTAPKLTLSLLFTGLFLGTYNVYRIIKDV
;
A
#
# COMPACT_ATOMS: atom_id res chain seq x y z
N MET A 1 -12.46 6.74 -55.24
CA MET A 1 -11.52 6.01 -54.38
C MET A 1 -12.25 5.69 -53.07
N LYS A 2 -12.82 4.48 -52.96
CA LYS A 2 -13.57 4.04 -51.77
C LYS A 2 -12.56 3.84 -50.64
N ILE A 3 -12.70 4.63 -49.57
CA ILE A 3 -11.94 4.40 -48.34
C ILE A 3 -12.59 3.18 -47.69
N SER A 4 -11.88 2.06 -47.67
CA SER A 4 -12.35 0.78 -47.14
C SER A 4 -12.61 0.87 -45.62
N ASP A 5 -13.78 0.43 -45.21
CA ASP A 5 -14.36 0.41 -43.87
C ASP A 5 -13.56 -0.45 -42.86
N GLU A 6 -12.75 -1.37 -43.36
CA GLU A 6 -11.79 -2.24 -42.67
C GLU A 6 -10.81 -1.47 -41.75
N GLY A 7 -10.37 -0.29 -42.18
CA GLY A 7 -9.36 0.51 -41.48
C GLY A 7 -9.86 1.19 -40.21
N LEU A 8 -11.18 1.37 -40.07
CA LEU A 8 -11.79 2.08 -38.94
C LEU A 8 -11.95 1.13 -37.74
N HIS A 9 -12.30 -0.12 -38.00
CA HIS A 9 -12.46 -1.18 -36.98
C HIS A 9 -11.13 -1.54 -36.29
N ILE A 10 -10.03 -1.66 -37.04
CA ILE A 10 -8.70 -1.96 -36.47
C ILE A 10 -8.15 -0.81 -35.60
N VAL A 11 -8.52 0.44 -35.91
CA VAL A 11 -8.10 1.61 -35.14
C VAL A 11 -8.92 1.72 -33.84
N GLU A 12 -10.21 1.42 -33.88
CA GLU A 12 -11.06 1.37 -32.69
C GLU A 12 -10.69 0.23 -31.74
N GLU A 13 -10.41 -0.98 -32.25
CA GLU A 13 -9.96 -2.10 -31.43
C GLU A 13 -8.61 -1.82 -30.75
N LYS A 14 -7.63 -1.27 -31.49
CA LYS A 14 -6.34 -0.88 -30.90
C LYS A 14 -6.50 0.23 -29.87
N LYS A 15 -7.39 1.21 -30.07
CA LYS A 15 -7.68 2.26 -29.08
C LYS A 15 -8.35 1.70 -27.83
N LYS A 16 -9.36 0.83 -27.97
CA LYS A 16 -10.05 0.17 -26.85
C LYS A 16 -9.08 -0.72 -26.05
N SER A 17 -8.22 -1.48 -26.73
CA SER A 17 -7.21 -2.33 -26.10
C SER A 17 -6.12 -1.53 -25.38
N LYS A 18 -5.57 -0.47 -26.00
CA LYS A 18 -4.64 0.46 -25.32
C LYS A 18 -5.28 1.16 -24.13
N LYS A 19 -6.53 1.59 -24.25
CA LYS A 19 -7.25 2.28 -23.18
C LYS A 19 -7.53 1.33 -21.99
N LYS A 20 -7.97 0.09 -22.25
CA LYS A 20 -8.11 -0.96 -21.23
C LYS A 20 -6.78 -1.29 -20.54
N LYS A 21 -5.68 -1.39 -21.29
CA LYS A 21 -4.36 -1.65 -20.71
C LYS A 21 -3.94 -0.52 -19.77
N ASN A 22 -4.06 0.73 -20.21
CA ASN A 22 -3.76 1.90 -19.39
C ASN A 22 -4.65 2.02 -18.14
N GLU A 23 -5.91 1.60 -18.22
CA GLU A 23 -6.83 1.58 -17.06
C GLU A 23 -6.47 0.48 -16.06
N ASN A 24 -6.15 -0.73 -16.55
CA ASN A 24 -5.68 -1.82 -15.70
C ASN A 24 -4.37 -1.45 -15.00
N ASP A 25 -3.40 -0.88 -15.72
CA ASP A 25 -2.11 -0.45 -15.16
C ASP A 25 -2.29 0.61 -14.06
N LYS A 26 -3.25 1.53 -14.24
CA LYS A 26 -3.62 2.52 -13.22
C LYS A 26 -4.25 1.86 -11.98
N ILE A 27 -5.07 0.83 -12.14
CA ILE A 27 -5.67 0.10 -11.02
C ILE A 27 -4.60 -0.66 -10.24
N TRP A 28 -3.71 -1.39 -10.92
CA TRP A 28 -2.58 -2.08 -10.29
C TRP A 28 -1.66 -1.11 -9.56
N SER A 29 -1.38 0.06 -10.14
CA SER A 29 -0.58 1.10 -9.50
C SER A 29 -1.22 1.63 -8.21
N ARG A 30 -2.56 1.81 -8.19
CA ARG A 30 -3.29 2.23 -6.98
C ARG A 30 -3.25 1.16 -5.90
N ILE A 31 -3.40 -0.11 -6.27
CA ILE A 31 -3.30 -1.23 -5.33
C ILE A 31 -1.89 -1.31 -4.72
N ALA A 32 -0.85 -1.16 -5.55
CA ALA A 32 0.53 -1.13 -5.10
C ALA A 32 0.74 -0.02 -4.04
N LEU A 33 0.25 1.18 -4.31
CA LEU A 33 0.36 2.33 -3.41
C LEU A 33 -0.35 2.08 -2.06
N VAL A 34 -1.58 1.54 -2.11
CA VAL A 34 -2.32 1.19 -0.88
C VAL A 34 -1.62 0.09 -0.09
N SER A 35 -1.07 -0.91 -0.79
CA SER A 35 -0.34 -2.01 -0.14
C SER A 35 0.93 -1.52 0.56
N GLU A 36 1.66 -0.61 -0.09
CA GLU A 36 2.87 0.00 0.48
C GLU A 36 2.54 0.77 1.76
N ILE A 37 1.49 1.60 1.74
CA ILE A 37 1.01 2.31 2.93
C ILE A 37 0.65 1.31 4.05
N GLY A 38 -0.04 0.21 3.70
CA GLY A 38 -0.37 -0.86 4.64
C GLY A 38 0.87 -1.46 5.31
N PHE A 39 1.93 -1.75 4.54
CA PHE A 39 3.18 -2.27 5.07
C PHE A 39 3.93 -1.27 5.95
N VAL A 40 3.94 0.01 5.58
CA VAL A 40 4.55 1.09 6.38
C VAL A 40 3.95 1.18 7.79
N ILE A 41 2.65 0.89 7.94
CA ILE A 41 1.98 0.83 9.25
C ILE A 41 2.18 -0.53 9.92
N ALA A 42 2.03 -1.63 9.16
CA ALA A 42 2.03 -2.98 9.72
C ALA A 42 3.38 -3.37 10.32
N ILE A 43 4.49 -3.00 9.68
CA ILE A 43 5.85 -3.34 10.12
C ILE A 43 6.16 -2.80 11.52
N PRO A 44 6.02 -1.50 11.84
CA PRO A 44 6.31 -0.99 13.18
C PRO A 44 5.37 -1.52 14.25
N ILE A 45 4.09 -1.78 13.93
CA ILE A 45 3.13 -2.36 14.88
C ILE A 45 3.50 -3.82 15.18
N ALA A 46 3.69 -4.64 14.14
CA ALA A 46 4.04 -6.05 14.30
C ALA A 46 5.42 -6.21 14.96
N GLY A 47 6.41 -5.41 14.53
CA GLY A 47 7.74 -5.37 15.13
C GLY A 47 7.68 -4.96 16.60
N GLY A 48 6.93 -3.91 16.92
CA GLY A 48 6.71 -3.46 18.30
C GLY A 48 6.02 -4.50 19.17
N ALA A 49 5.01 -5.20 18.64
CA ALA A 49 4.29 -6.25 19.35
C ALA A 49 5.19 -7.46 19.65
N ILE A 50 5.93 -7.96 18.64
CA ILE A 50 6.83 -9.12 18.80
C ILE A 50 7.96 -8.77 19.78
N PHE A 51 8.60 -7.60 19.58
CA PHE A 51 9.70 -7.15 20.43
C PHE A 51 9.23 -6.83 21.85
N GLY A 52 8.06 -6.20 21.99
CA GLY A 52 7.43 -5.91 23.27
C GLY A 52 7.05 -7.18 24.03
N ALA A 53 6.50 -8.18 23.35
CA ALA A 53 6.18 -9.47 23.97
C ALA A 53 7.43 -10.22 24.44
N TYR A 54 8.52 -10.14 23.67
CA TYR A 54 9.81 -10.69 24.09
C TYR A 54 10.36 -10.00 25.35
N LEU A 55 10.32 -8.66 25.38
CA LEU A 55 10.75 -7.87 26.54
C LEU A 55 9.88 -8.14 27.77
N ASP A 56 8.56 -8.19 27.60
CA ASP A 56 7.61 -8.44 28.69
C ASP A 56 7.83 -9.80 29.35
N ARG A 57 8.18 -10.84 28.57
CA ARG A 57 8.54 -12.16 29.10
C ARG A 57 9.89 -12.14 29.83
N LYS A 58 10.84 -11.32 29.37
CA LYS A 58 12.17 -11.21 29.98
C LYS A 58 12.15 -10.41 31.29
N PHE A 59 11.35 -9.36 31.37
CA PHE A 59 11.29 -8.45 32.52
C PHE A 59 10.14 -8.74 33.47
N GLY A 60 9.26 -9.71 33.16
CA GLY A 60 8.08 -10.01 33.97
C GLY A 60 7.04 -8.88 33.97
N THR A 61 7.12 -7.95 33.02
CA THR A 61 6.26 -6.76 32.93
C THR A 61 5.01 -7.00 32.08
N ALA A 62 4.77 -8.23 31.63
CA ALA A 62 3.66 -8.58 30.75
C ALA A 62 2.31 -8.07 31.29
N PRO A 63 1.50 -7.31 30.51
CA PRO A 63 1.70 -6.90 29.10
C PRO A 63 2.09 -5.41 28.92
N LYS A 64 2.74 -4.77 29.90
CA LYS A 64 2.96 -3.32 29.91
C LYS A 64 3.90 -2.84 28.80
N LEU A 65 5.04 -3.50 28.58
CA LEU A 65 5.97 -3.08 27.52
C LEU A 65 5.42 -3.37 26.14
N THR A 66 4.72 -4.50 25.96
CA THR A 66 4.01 -4.82 24.71
C THR A 66 3.00 -3.73 24.38
N LEU A 67 2.19 -3.33 25.36
CA LEU A 67 1.17 -2.30 25.16
C LEU A 67 1.81 -0.94 24.82
N SER A 68 2.86 -0.55 25.54
CA SER A 68 3.60 0.69 25.27
C SER A 68 4.24 0.69 23.88
N LEU A 69 4.88 -0.42 23.47
CA LEU A 69 5.50 -0.53 22.15
C LEU A 69 4.45 -0.58 21.04
N LEU A 70 3.29 -1.19 21.28
CA LEU A 70 2.19 -1.21 20.31
C LEU A 70 1.66 0.20 20.06
N PHE A 71 1.41 0.98 21.11
CA PHE A 71 1.01 2.38 20.98
C PHE A 71 2.09 3.20 20.27
N THR A 72 3.35 3.03 20.65
CA THR A 72 4.48 3.73 20.02
C THR A 72 4.58 3.37 18.54
N GLY A 73 4.46 2.09 18.18
CA GLY A 73 4.45 1.60 16.80
C GLY A 73 3.27 2.13 16.00
N LEU A 74 2.09 2.24 16.63
CA LEU A 74 0.91 2.85 16.02
C LEU A 74 1.15 4.34 15.71
N PHE A 75 1.62 5.12 16.68
CA PHE A 75 1.92 6.54 16.48
C PHE A 75 2.99 6.75 15.40
N LEU A 76 4.09 5.98 15.43
CA LEU A 76 5.14 6.03 14.41
C LEU A 76 4.64 5.64 13.03
N GLY A 77 3.79 4.62 12.93
CA GLY A 77 3.18 4.18 11.67
C GLY A 77 2.28 5.26 11.09
N THR A 78 1.37 5.80 11.89
CA THR A 78 0.48 6.90 11.48
C THR A 78 1.26 8.15 11.11
N TYR A 79 2.29 8.51 11.87
CA TYR A 79 3.14 9.67 11.57
C TYR A 79 3.91 9.50 10.25
N ASN A 80 4.44 8.31 9.97
CA ASN A 80 5.12 8.04 8.70
C ASN A 80 4.16 8.15 7.51
N VAL A 81 2.94 7.61 7.62
CA VAL A 81 1.94 7.74 6.56
C VAL A 81 1.52 9.19 6.36
N TYR A 82 1.33 9.95 7.44
CA TYR A 82 1.05 11.38 7.35
C TYR A 82 2.17 12.13 6.61
N ARG A 83 3.43 11.80 6.89
CA ARG A 83 4.57 12.37 6.17
C ARG A 83 4.56 12.01 4.68
N ILE A 84 4.32 10.74 4.33
CA ILE A 84 4.25 10.31 2.93
C ILE A 84 3.14 11.06 2.20
N ILE A 85 1.95 11.20 2.79
CA ILE A 85 0.83 11.93 2.18
C ILE A 85 1.12 13.43 2.07
N LYS A 86 1.81 14.01 3.05
CA LYS A 86 2.17 15.43 3.03
C LYS A 86 3.25 15.75 1.99
N ASP A 87 4.15 14.81 1.73
CA ASP A 87 5.27 14.97 0.80
C ASP A 87 4.90 14.58 -0.65
N VAL A 88 3.72 13.98 -0.88
CA VAL A 88 3.13 13.65 -2.20
C VAL A 88 2.20 14.76 -2.68
#